data_AF-A0AAE1PZ23-F1
#
_entry.id   AF-A0AAE1PZ23-F1
#
_cell.length_a   1.000
_cell.length_b   1.000
_cell.length_c   1.000
_cell.angle_alpha   90.00
_cell.angle_beta   90.00
_cell.angle_gamma   90.00
#
_symmetry.space_group_name_H-M   'P 1'
#
loop_
_entity.id
_entity.type
_entity.pdbx_description
1 polymer ?
#
loop_
_entity_poly.entity_id
_entity_poly.type
_entity_poly.pdbx_seq_one_letter_code
_entity_poly.pdbx_strand_id
1 'polypeptide(L)'
;MCVTHEWRKGVVGGVGEGVGREGVDGGVGEGVGREGVVGGVGEGVGREGVDGGVGEGVGREGVVGGVGEGVGREGVDGGVGEGVGREGVDGGVGEGVGREGVVGGVDEGVGRERGREGVVGGVGEGVGREGVVGGVGEGVGREGVVSGVGEGVGREGVVGGVGDGCRE
;
A
#
# COMPACT_ATOMS: atom_id res chain seq x y z
N MET A 1 7.25 42.06 4.41
CA MET A 1 8.40 42.07 3.48
C MET A 1 8.44 40.70 2.85
N CYS A 2 8.20 40.64 1.54
CA CYS A 2 8.30 39.41 0.77
C CYS A 2 9.77 39.04 0.63
N VAL A 3 10.17 37.84 1.07
CA VAL A 3 11.48 37.29 0.74
C VAL A 3 11.25 35.97 0.02
N THR A 4 11.51 36.00 -1.29
CA THR A 4 11.48 34.85 -2.19
C THR A 4 12.90 34.34 -2.41
N HIS A 5 13.43 33.47 -1.56
CA HIS A 5 14.68 32.72 -1.75
C HIS A 5 14.54 31.45 -0.88
N GLU A 6 14.32 30.22 -1.36
CA GLU A 6 15.30 29.32 -1.99
C GLU A 6 14.56 28.00 -2.36
N TRP A 7 14.11 27.83 -3.61
CA TRP A 7 13.33 26.67 -4.11
C TRP A 7 14.14 25.36 -4.25
N ARG A 8 15.17 25.15 -3.42
CA ARG A 8 16.15 24.06 -3.61
C ARG A 8 16.55 23.27 -2.38
N LYS A 9 16.23 23.68 -1.16
CA LYS A 9 16.71 22.99 0.04
C LYS A 9 15.55 22.62 0.95
N GLY A 10 15.44 21.34 1.25
CA GLY A 10 14.48 20.80 2.20
C GLY A 10 14.76 21.21 3.64
N VAL A 11 13.85 20.85 4.54
CA VAL A 11 14.00 20.98 6.00
C VAL A 11 14.79 19.76 6.50
N VAL A 12 15.85 19.96 7.30
CA VAL A 12 16.63 18.86 7.88
C VAL A 12 16.54 18.89 9.40
N GLY A 13 15.83 17.93 10.00
CA GLY A 13 15.65 17.81 11.45
C GLY A 13 14.72 18.86 12.08
N GLY A 14 13.90 18.44 13.04
CA GLY A 14 13.01 19.32 13.81
C GLY A 14 11.56 19.28 13.30
N VAL A 15 10.85 20.41 13.39
CA VAL A 15 9.46 20.54 12.92
C VAL A 15 9.39 21.57 11.80
N GLY A 16 8.83 21.24 10.64
CA GLY A 16 8.73 22.21 9.55
C GLY A 16 8.01 21.74 8.28
N GLU A 17 7.79 22.70 7.38
CA GLU A 17 7.20 22.49 6.05
C GLU A 17 8.27 22.70 4.96
N GLY A 18 8.42 21.74 4.05
CA GLY A 18 9.37 21.79 2.93
C GLY A 18 8.66 21.83 1.58
N VAL A 19 9.00 22.81 0.73
CA VAL A 19 8.48 22.89 -0.65
C VAL A 19 9.62 22.98 -1.64
N GLY A 20 9.76 22.00 -2.54
CA GLY A 20 10.89 21.99 -3.47
C GLY A 20 11.13 20.66 -4.16
N ARG A 21 12.39 20.40 -4.54
CA ARG A 21 12.78 19.06 -5.02
C ARG A 21 12.91 18.06 -3.87
N GLU A 22 13.52 18.52 -2.79
CA GLU A 22 13.75 17.80 -1.52
C GLU A 22 12.80 18.45 -0.49
N GLY A 23 11.90 17.68 0.11
CA GLY A 23 10.90 18.17 1.09
C GLY A 23 11.45 18.23 2.52
N VAL A 24 11.15 17.25 3.38
CA VAL A 24 11.61 17.17 4.78
C VAL A 24 12.47 15.92 4.98
N ASP A 25 13.66 16.05 5.57
CA ASP A 25 14.56 14.95 5.93
C ASP A 25 14.76 14.90 7.46
N GLY A 26 14.15 13.92 8.12
CA GLY A 26 14.20 13.73 9.56
C GLY A 26 13.32 14.72 10.35
N GLY A 27 12.51 14.22 11.29
CA GLY A 27 11.73 15.04 12.22
C GLY A 27 10.23 14.89 12.05
N VAL A 28 9.46 15.98 12.24
CA VAL A 28 8.01 16.01 12.04
C VAL A 28 7.65 17.09 11.02
N GLY A 29 6.91 16.79 9.94
CA GLY A 29 6.64 17.83 8.95
C GLY A 29 5.79 17.47 7.75
N GLU A 30 5.56 18.47 6.90
CA GLU A 30 4.85 18.34 5.62
C GLU A 30 5.81 18.66 4.47
N GLY A 31 5.86 17.78 3.46
CA GLY A 31 6.74 17.91 2.30
C GLY A 31 5.96 17.92 0.99
N VAL A 32 6.11 18.98 0.19
CA VAL A 32 5.50 19.06 -1.16
C VAL A 32 6.59 19.19 -2.21
N GLY A 33 6.73 18.19 -3.08
CA GLY A 33 7.87 18.16 -3.98
C GLY A 33 8.00 16.96 -4.89
N ARG A 34 9.24 16.68 -5.32
CA ARG A 34 9.55 15.40 -5.96
C ARG A 34 9.64 14.31 -4.89
N GLU A 35 10.41 14.62 -3.84
CA GLU A 35 10.54 13.87 -2.60
C GLU A 35 9.77 14.63 -1.51
N GLY A 36 8.81 13.98 -0.86
CA GLY A 36 7.99 14.55 0.21
C GLY A 36 8.71 14.55 1.55
N VAL A 37 8.53 13.48 2.35
CA VAL A 37 9.15 13.32 3.68
C VAL A 37 10.05 12.09 3.69
N VAL A 38 11.30 12.23 4.12
CA VAL A 38 12.27 11.14 4.29
C VAL A 38 12.62 11.01 5.77
N GLY A 39 12.22 9.92 6.41
CA GLY A 39 12.51 9.65 7.82
C GLY A 39 11.76 10.56 8.80
N GLY A 40 11.01 9.96 9.73
CA GLY A 40 10.35 10.70 10.81
C GLY A 40 8.83 10.53 10.82
N VAL A 41 8.09 11.60 11.09
CA VAL A 41 6.61 11.60 11.10
C VAL A 41 6.09 12.70 10.17
N GLY A 42 5.23 12.41 9.19
CA GLY A 42 4.77 13.50 8.32
C GLY A 42 3.83 13.18 7.18
N GLU A 43 3.49 14.22 6.43
CA GLU A 43 2.67 14.12 5.21
C GLU A 43 3.50 14.52 3.98
N GLY A 44 3.50 13.70 2.95
CA GLY A 44 4.29 13.90 1.74
C GLY A 44 3.42 13.90 0.49
N VAL A 45 3.50 14.97 -0.30
CA VAL A 45 2.79 15.07 -1.60
C VAL A 45 3.80 15.26 -2.72
N GLY A 46 3.88 14.29 -3.63
CA GLY A 46 4.90 14.35 -4.67
C GLY A 46 4.93 13.20 -5.65
N ARG A 47 6.12 12.91 -6.19
CA ARG A 47 6.33 11.62 -6.88
C ARG A 47 6.52 10.52 -5.85
N GLU A 48 7.32 10.81 -4.84
CA GLU A 48 7.59 10.00 -3.66
C GLU A 48 6.97 10.75 -2.47
N GLY A 49 5.98 10.13 -1.81
CA GLY A 49 5.27 10.72 -0.68
C GLY A 49 6.10 10.69 0.59
N VAL A 50 6.13 9.56 1.30
CA VAL A 50 6.89 9.35 2.53
C VAL A 50 7.84 8.15 2.36
N ASP A 51 9.13 8.32 2.61
CA ASP A 51 10.13 7.25 2.63
C ASP A 51 10.72 7.11 4.03
N GLY A 52 10.46 6.00 4.72
CA GLY A 52 10.93 5.79 6.08
C GLY A 52 10.12 6.54 7.15
N GLY A 53 9.55 5.82 8.11
CA GLY A 53 8.97 6.43 9.33
C GLY A 53 7.46 6.23 9.45
N VAL A 54 6.72 7.26 9.88
CA VAL A 54 5.27 7.21 10.07
C VAL A 54 4.59 8.33 9.27
N GLY A 55 3.61 8.06 8.41
CA GLY A 55 3.03 9.18 7.65
C GLY A 55 1.99 8.87 6.60
N GLU A 56 1.53 9.92 5.94
CA GLU A 56 0.62 9.85 4.80
C GLU A 56 1.31 10.32 3.53
N GLY A 57 1.27 9.52 2.47
CA GLY A 57 1.95 9.78 1.22
C GLY A 57 1.01 9.80 0.03
N VAL A 58 0.99 10.90 -0.72
CA VAL A 58 0.20 11.02 -1.96
C VAL A 58 1.13 11.23 -3.14
N GLY A 59 1.17 10.28 -4.07
CA GLY A 59 2.10 10.36 -5.19
C GLY A 59 2.03 9.24 -6.21
N ARG A 60 3.15 8.98 -6.88
CA ARG A 60 3.29 7.73 -7.63
C ARG A 60 3.56 6.59 -6.66
N GLU A 61 4.51 6.83 -5.77
CA GLU A 61 4.86 6.03 -4.61
C GLU A 61 4.30 6.77 -3.39
N GLY A 62 3.34 6.17 -2.68
CA GLY A 62 2.71 6.74 -1.50
C GLY A 62 3.65 6.72 -0.31
N VAL A 63 3.72 5.58 0.38
CA VAL A 63 4.60 5.35 1.53
C VAL A 63 5.55 4.20 1.21
N VAL A 64 6.86 4.41 1.37
CA VAL A 64 7.89 3.37 1.22
C VAL A 64 8.55 3.15 2.57
N GLY A 65 8.47 1.95 3.12
CA GLY A 65 9.13 1.56 4.37
C GLY A 65 8.61 2.32 5.60
N GLY A 66 7.71 1.73 6.39
CA GLY A 66 7.29 2.39 7.63
C GLY A 66 5.90 2.02 8.12
N VAL A 67 5.21 2.99 8.72
CA VAL A 67 3.81 2.88 9.12
C VAL A 67 3.02 4.00 8.45
N GLY A 68 1.99 3.72 7.64
CA GLY A 68 1.31 4.86 6.99
C GLY A 68 0.18 4.56 6.02
N GLU A 69 -0.36 5.64 5.47
CA GLU A 69 -1.38 5.59 4.42
C GLU A 69 -0.82 6.11 3.10
N GLY A 70 -0.93 5.32 2.03
CA GLY A 70 -0.35 5.63 0.73
C GLY A 70 -1.40 5.68 -0.36
N VAL A 71 -1.50 6.81 -1.06
CA VAL A 71 -2.40 6.98 -2.21
C VAL A 71 -1.58 7.24 -3.47
N GLY A 72 -1.62 6.31 -4.42
CA GLY A 72 -0.81 6.45 -5.62
C GLY A 72 -0.99 5.38 -6.68
N ARG A 73 0.07 5.15 -7.45
CA ARG A 73 0.14 3.94 -8.29
C ARG A 73 0.53 2.76 -7.43
N GLU A 74 1.53 2.98 -6.60
CA GLU A 74 2.01 2.11 -5.54
C GLU A 74 1.60 2.81 -4.23
N GLY A 75 0.70 2.19 -3.46
CA GLY A 75 0.17 2.75 -2.22
C GLY A 75 1.23 2.71 -1.12
N VAL A 76 1.41 1.54 -0.49
CA VAL A 76 2.41 1.30 0.54
C VAL A 76 3.36 0.18 0.10
N ASP A 77 4.66 0.43 0.04
CA ASP A 77 5.69 -0.58 -0.23
C ASP A 77 6.52 -0.79 1.04
N GLY A 78 6.42 -1.97 1.66
CA GLY A 78 7.17 -2.30 2.87
C GLY A 78 6.62 -1.65 4.15
N GLY A 79 6.20 -2.46 5.11
CA GLY A 79 5.91 -2.00 6.47
C GLY A 79 4.49 -2.29 6.94
N VAL A 80 3.82 -1.32 7.56
CA VAL A 80 2.45 -1.46 8.06
C VAL A 80 1.58 -0.34 7.50
N GLY A 81 0.45 -0.60 6.86
CA GLY A 81 -0.31 0.53 6.32
C GLY A 81 -1.53 0.24 5.47
N GLU A 82 -2.16 1.32 5.02
CA GLU A 82 -3.29 1.28 4.09
C GLU A 82 -2.88 1.87 2.74
N GLY A 83 -3.08 1.12 1.66
CA GLY A 83 -2.64 1.48 0.33
C GLY A 83 -3.79 1.56 -0.67
N VAL A 84 -3.95 2.70 -1.34
CA VAL A 84 -4.94 2.88 -2.40
C VAL A 84 -4.23 3.18 -3.72
N GLY A 85 -4.34 2.27 -4.68
CA GLY A 85 -3.65 2.45 -5.95
C GLY A 85 -3.90 1.41 -7.02
N ARG A 86 -2.93 1.24 -7.91
CA ARG A 86 -2.90 0.05 -8.78
C ARG A 86 -2.41 -1.13 -7.97
N GLU A 87 -1.33 -0.94 -7.24
CA GLU A 87 -0.81 -1.84 -6.24
C GLU A 87 -1.12 -1.16 -4.90
N GLY A 88 -1.97 -1.80 -4.08
CA GLY A 88 -2.38 -1.25 -2.79
C GLY A 88 -1.22 -1.30 -1.80
N VAL A 89 -0.96 -2.49 -1.25
CA VAL A 89 0.19 -2.76 -0.37
C VAL A 89 1.10 -3.81 -1.01
N ASP A 90 2.41 -3.58 -1.06
CA ASP A 90 3.42 -4.56 -1.45
C ASP A 90 4.34 -4.82 -0.25
N GLY A 91 4.33 -6.05 0.28
CA GLY A 91 5.16 -6.47 1.40
C GLY A 91 4.82 -5.80 2.74
N GLY A 92 4.28 -6.55 3.70
CA GLY A 92 4.16 -6.02 5.07
C GLY A 92 2.94 -6.52 5.83
N VAL A 93 2.26 -5.59 6.48
CA VAL A 93 0.98 -5.82 7.16
C VAL A 93 0.02 -4.69 6.81
N GLY A 94 -1.04 -4.92 6.07
CA GLY A 94 -1.87 -3.80 5.66
C GLY A 94 -3.17 -4.11 4.94
N GLU A 95 -3.89 -3.02 4.64
CA GLU A 95 -5.09 -3.06 3.83
C GLU A 95 -4.84 -2.43 2.46
N GLY A 96 -5.12 -3.18 1.39
CA GLY A 96 -4.81 -2.75 0.04
C GLY A 96 -6.04 -2.71 -0.87
N VAL A 97 -6.25 -1.55 -1.48
CA VAL A 97 -7.34 -1.34 -2.42
C VAL A 97 -6.76 -0.98 -3.78
N GLY A 98 -6.99 -1.85 -4.75
CA GLY A 98 -6.46 -1.57 -6.07
C GLY A 98 -6.78 -2.56 -7.15
N ARG A 99 -5.86 -2.59 -8.11
CA ARG A 99 -5.84 -3.58 -9.17
C ARG A 99 -5.24 -4.90 -8.66
N GLU A 100 -4.17 -4.79 -7.92
CA GLU A 100 -3.65 -5.85 -7.07
C GLU A 100 -3.86 -5.28 -5.67
N GLY A 101 -4.76 -5.89 -4.89
CA GLY A 101 -5.12 -5.38 -3.57
C GLY A 101 -3.87 -5.35 -2.70
N VAL A 102 -3.33 -6.53 -2.40
CA VAL A 102 -2.09 -6.68 -1.63
C VAL A 102 -1.21 -7.78 -2.21
N VAL A 103 0.11 -7.58 -2.19
CA VAL A 103 1.12 -8.56 -2.61
C VAL A 103 2.07 -8.85 -1.44
N GLY A 104 1.99 -10.05 -0.86
CA GLY A 104 2.91 -10.53 0.18
C GLY A 104 2.76 -9.84 1.55
N GLY A 105 2.76 -10.63 2.63
CA GLY A 105 2.64 -10.09 3.98
C GLY A 105 1.55 -10.75 4.82
N VAL A 106 0.97 -9.99 5.76
CA VAL A 106 -0.23 -10.34 6.54
C VAL A 106 -1.30 -9.26 6.31
N ASP A 107 -2.30 -9.52 5.46
CA ASP A 107 -2.99 -8.42 4.80
C ASP A 107 -4.49 -8.65 4.51
N GLU A 108 -5.22 -7.57 4.27
CA GLU A 108 -6.58 -7.60 3.72
C GLU A 108 -6.62 -6.84 2.38
N GLY A 109 -7.13 -7.48 1.32
CA GLY A 109 -7.01 -6.97 -0.04
C GLY A 109 -8.32 -6.96 -0.82
N VAL A 110 -8.63 -5.84 -1.49
CA VAL A 110 -9.82 -5.73 -2.35
C VAL A 110 -9.44 -5.37 -3.79
N GLY A 111 -9.58 -6.35 -4.69
CA GLY A 111 -9.43 -6.19 -6.14
C GLY A 111 -10.72 -5.68 -6.79
N ARG A 112 -10.76 -4.41 -7.24
CA ARG A 112 -12.01 -3.74 -7.66
C ARG A 112 -12.39 -3.84 -9.15
N GLU A 113 -11.74 -4.69 -9.95
CA GLU A 113 -11.97 -4.75 -11.41
C GLU A 113 -12.07 -6.16 -11.99
N ARG A 114 -12.68 -6.29 -13.17
CA ARG A 114 -12.84 -7.56 -13.90
C ARG A 114 -11.48 -8.13 -14.31
N GLY A 115 -10.94 -9.05 -13.51
CA GLY A 115 -9.72 -9.80 -13.80
C GLY A 115 -8.63 -9.70 -12.73
N ARG A 116 -8.99 -9.53 -11.45
CA ARG A 116 -8.05 -9.03 -10.44
C ARG A 116 -8.07 -9.80 -9.13
N GLU A 117 -6.90 -9.83 -8.50
CA GLU A 117 -6.54 -10.61 -7.31
C GLU A 117 -6.68 -9.72 -6.05
N GLY A 118 -7.25 -10.27 -4.96
CA GLY A 118 -7.37 -9.57 -3.68
C GLY A 118 -6.05 -9.55 -2.92
N VAL A 119 -5.55 -10.73 -2.57
CA VAL A 119 -4.26 -10.97 -1.88
C VAL A 119 -3.39 -11.91 -2.72
N VAL A 120 -2.13 -11.57 -2.94
CA VAL A 120 -1.17 -12.34 -3.76
C VAL A 120 0.08 -12.67 -2.96
N GLY A 121 0.20 -13.92 -2.52
CA GLY A 121 1.25 -14.35 -1.60
C GLY A 121 1.05 -13.77 -0.20
N GLY A 122 1.48 -14.49 0.83
CA GLY A 122 1.30 -14.06 2.22
C GLY A 122 0.09 -14.69 2.91
N VAL A 123 -0.42 -14.03 3.94
CA VAL A 123 -1.54 -14.48 4.77
C VAL A 123 -2.62 -13.41 4.76
N GLY A 124 -3.89 -13.72 4.48
CA GLY A 124 -4.87 -12.63 4.43
C GLY A 124 -6.28 -12.94 3.99
N GLU A 125 -7.11 -11.89 3.97
CA GLU A 125 -8.46 -11.95 3.40
C GLU A 125 -8.53 -11.18 2.09
N GLY A 126 -9.06 -11.82 1.04
CA GLY A 126 -9.04 -11.27 -0.31
C GLY A 126 -10.40 -11.27 -0.98
N VAL A 127 -10.82 -10.12 -1.50
CA VAL A 127 -12.07 -10.00 -2.29
C VAL A 127 -11.73 -9.63 -3.73
N GLY A 128 -12.13 -10.47 -4.69
CA GLY A 128 -11.78 -10.24 -6.10
C GLY A 128 -12.36 -11.25 -7.06
N ARG A 129 -11.79 -11.35 -8.27
CA ARG A 129 -12.06 -12.51 -9.15
C ARG A 129 -11.39 -13.74 -8.57
N GLU A 130 -10.17 -13.55 -8.10
CA GLU A 130 -9.36 -14.48 -7.32
C GLU A 130 -9.17 -13.80 -5.96
N GLY A 131 -9.71 -14.38 -4.88
CA GLY A 131 -9.64 -13.77 -3.56
C GLY A 131 -8.21 -13.76 -3.05
N VAL A 132 -7.65 -14.95 -2.81
CA VAL A 132 -6.28 -15.18 -2.35
C VAL A 132 -5.52 -16.04 -3.36
N VAL A 133 -4.33 -15.64 -3.80
CA VAL A 133 -3.48 -16.39 -4.73
C VAL A 133 -2.13 -16.71 -4.08
N GLY A 134 -1.71 -17.97 -4.02
CA GLY A 134 -0.36 -18.35 -3.59
C GLY A 134 -0.03 -18.11 -2.09
N GLY A 135 -1.05 -17.94 -1.25
CA GLY A 135 -0.93 -17.62 0.18
C GLY A 135 -1.81 -18.48 1.09
N VAL A 136 -1.98 -18.04 2.34
CA VAL A 136 -2.91 -18.64 3.31
C VAL A 136 -4.03 -17.65 3.62
N GLY A 137 -5.31 -18.00 3.49
CA GLY A 137 -6.33 -16.98 3.68
C GLY A 137 -7.76 -17.32 3.34
N GLU A 138 -8.63 -16.35 3.56
CA GLU A 138 -10.03 -16.42 3.15
C GLU A 138 -10.24 -15.59 1.89
N GLY A 139 -10.84 -16.20 0.87
CA GLY A 139 -11.01 -15.57 -0.43
C GLY A 139 -12.46 -15.55 -0.86
N VAL A 140 -12.96 -14.37 -1.23
CA VAL A 140 -14.30 -14.21 -1.79
C VAL A 140 -14.19 -13.79 -3.24
N GLY A 141 -14.73 -14.59 -4.15
CA GLY A 141 -14.61 -14.29 -5.57
C GLY A 141 -15.20 -15.32 -6.52
N ARG A 142 -14.71 -15.32 -7.75
CA ARG A 142 -15.03 -16.40 -8.69
C ARG A 142 -14.29 -17.67 -8.28
N GLU A 143 -13.03 -17.48 -7.92
CA GLU A 143 -12.14 -18.43 -7.29
C GLU A 143 -11.79 -17.79 -5.93
N GLY A 144 -12.11 -18.45 -4.83
CA GLY A 144 -11.84 -17.91 -3.50
C GLY A 144 -10.35 -17.93 -3.22
N VAL A 145 -9.77 -19.14 -3.17
CA VAL A 145 -8.32 -19.35 -2.94
C VAL A 145 -7.72 -20.10 -4.13
N VAL A 146 -6.61 -19.61 -4.71
CA VAL A 146 -5.91 -20.22 -5.85
C VAL A 146 -4.47 -20.57 -5.44
N SER A 147 -4.06 -21.81 -5.63
CA SER A 147 -2.70 -22.30 -5.32
C SER A 147 -2.23 -21.97 -3.88
N GLY A 148 -3.16 -21.90 -2.93
CA GLY A 148 -2.93 -21.50 -1.54
C GLY A 148 -3.57 -22.43 -0.52
N VAL A 149 -3.69 -21.97 0.73
CA VAL A 149 -4.36 -22.70 1.82
C VAL A 149 -5.45 -21.84 2.44
N GLY A 150 -6.67 -22.34 2.61
CA GLY A 150 -7.70 -21.63 3.39
C GLY A 150 -9.11 -21.76 2.83
N GLU A 151 -9.98 -20.81 3.16
CA GLU A 151 -11.41 -20.92 2.85
C GLU A 151 -11.78 -20.06 1.64
N GLY A 152 -12.48 -20.66 0.67
CA GLY A 152 -12.89 -19.99 -0.54
C GLY A 152 -14.40 -19.93 -0.68
N VAL A 153 -14.95 -18.73 -0.83
CA VAL A 153 -16.35 -18.51 -1.20
C VAL A 153 -16.41 -18.05 -2.65
N GLY A 154 -17.12 -18.80 -3.49
CA GLY A 154 -17.17 -18.49 -4.91
C GLY A 154 -17.62 -19.64 -5.79
N ARG A 155 -17.49 -19.49 -7.11
CA ARG A 155 -17.84 -20.58 -8.04
C ARG A 155 -16.94 -21.80 -7.89
N GLU A 156 -15.67 -21.57 -7.56
CA GLU A 156 -14.69 -22.65 -7.48
C GLU A 156 -14.14 -22.86 -6.06
N GLY A 157 -14.48 -22.02 -5.08
CA GLY A 157 -14.02 -22.16 -3.70
C GLY A 157 -12.49 -22.12 -3.62
N VAL A 158 -11.85 -23.29 -3.50
CA VAL A 158 -10.38 -23.45 -3.50
C VAL A 158 -9.92 -24.19 -4.78
N VAL A 159 -9.00 -23.59 -5.54
CA VAL A 159 -8.48 -24.08 -6.83
C VAL A 159 -6.98 -24.36 -6.71
N GLY A 160 -6.55 -25.60 -6.94
CA GLY A 160 -5.12 -25.95 -6.93
C GLY A 160 -4.42 -25.81 -5.57
N GLY A 161 -5.20 -25.61 -4.49
CA GLY A 161 -4.74 -25.42 -3.12
C GLY A 161 -5.35 -26.41 -2.12
N VAL A 162 -5.23 -26.12 -0.83
CA VAL A 162 -5.77 -26.92 0.27
C VAL A 162 -6.77 -26.10 1.09
N GLY A 163 -8.00 -26.56 1.22
CA GLY A 163 -8.95 -25.97 2.15
C GLY A 163 -10.39 -26.18 1.73
N ASP A 164 -11.29 -25.47 2.40
CA ASP A 164 -12.72 -25.65 2.28
C ASP A 164 -13.34 -24.62 1.35
N GLY A 165 -14.27 -25.08 0.50
CA GLY A 165 -14.89 -24.25 -0.53
C GLY A 165 -16.40 -24.21 -0.39
N CYS A 166 -16.97 -23.02 -0.21
CA CYS A 166 -18.40 -22.80 -0.30
C CYS A 166 -18.76 -22.32 -1.71
N ARG A 167 -19.51 -23.17 -2.44
CA ARG A 167 -20.01 -22.84 -3.77
C ARG A 167 -21.31 -22.05 -3.70
N GLU A 168 -21.32 -20.91 -4.38
CA GLU A 168 -22.51 -20.08 -4.64
C GLU A 168 -23.03 -20.20 -6.08
#